data_AF-A0A3B8XIV5-F1
#
_entry.id   AF-A0A3B8XIV5-F1
#
_cell.length_a   1.000
_cell.length_b   1.000
_cell.length_c   1.000
_cell.angle_alpha   90.00
_cell.angle_beta   90.00
_cell.angle_gamma   90.00
#
_symmetry.space_group_name_H-M   'P 1'
#
loop_
_entity.id
_entity.type
_entity.pdbx_description
1 polymer ?
#
loop_
_entity_poly.entity_id
_entity_poly.type
_entity_poly.pdbx_seq_one_letter_code
_entity_poly.pdbx_strand_id
1 'polypeptide(L)'
;MDNPVVRSAYARGVVLLTAVGLAVRVLWLNHEPIWRDEAFTAVVEQRGIAGMLDAIHNDSAPPLSYLLTHISISFLGQTPTALRLTSAIAGTLIVPVGAALGRRCAGDRGGLWAAAIFALVPALVMSGRDARMYAMATTLVAVSTLALWRAAERGTALRWAVYGVAMLLGLYTQYFVILAIPAQLIALRLALHSPWRTVATAAGVSGLALAALVPWLVYAAPQFRHAETPFWIPPLNVISVSGTLAQFLSGPAIEPGTVGKLAIQAVQLLAVVAGLVCAFILLRARKRLDGAFGFIALCGAVPVGLLAAASIWHPILEARYAGVLWGPLFALLAVGIAGLNRLFIRVLVVIALVAPTAAFSVAITHPDTPALTAYLEPRFNENDFIWASAGDYLLLLYYGDADERAHTQVVAHHIAWFWGTAAYPPNALTPDFPASTIQQGGTIYWVDDAGHKLPVPPSGYDLRRYDCFNTICVATFSPSPP
;
A
#
# COMPACT_ATOMS: atom_id res chain seq x y z
N MET A 1 33.63 23.53 11.83
CA MET A 1 34.23 22.29 12.37
C MET A 1 33.21 21.67 13.30
N ASP A 2 32.54 20.59 12.89
CA ASP A 2 31.45 19.98 13.67
C ASP A 2 32.00 19.13 14.82
N ASN A 3 31.46 19.31 16.03
CA ASN A 3 31.85 18.56 17.22
C ASN A 3 31.47 17.06 17.08
N PRO A 4 32.42 16.11 17.23
CA PRO A 4 32.16 14.67 17.10
C PRO A 4 31.09 14.15 18.07
N VAL A 5 30.93 14.78 19.24
CA VAL A 5 29.87 14.44 20.22
C VAL A 5 28.47 14.68 19.64
N VAL A 6 28.28 15.79 18.92
CA VAL A 6 26.99 16.16 18.30
C VAL A 6 26.64 15.18 17.18
N ARG A 7 27.63 14.78 16.35
CA ARG A 7 27.44 13.74 15.33
C ARG A 7 27.03 12.41 15.93
N SER A 8 27.59 12.04 17.08
CA SER A 8 27.23 10.82 17.80
C SER A 8 25.77 10.85 18.30
N ALA A 9 25.28 12.00 18.76
CA ALA A 9 23.91 12.14 19.27
C ALA A 9 22.87 12.06 18.15
N TYR A 10 23.10 12.70 17.00
CA TYR A 10 22.23 12.60 15.84
C TYR A 10 22.13 11.16 15.34
N ALA A 11 23.27 10.47 15.17
CA ALA A 11 23.30 9.08 14.73
C ALA A 11 22.54 8.16 15.69
N ARG A 12 22.76 8.28 17.01
CA ARG A 12 22.00 7.53 18.02
C ARG A 12 20.50 7.79 17.93
N GLY A 13 20.10 9.05 17.74
CA GLY A 13 18.69 9.42 17.59
C GLY A 13 18.03 8.76 16.36
N VAL A 14 18.72 8.75 15.21
CA VAL A 14 18.21 8.07 14.00
C VAL A 14 18.12 6.56 14.21
N VAL A 15 19.13 5.94 14.83
CA VAL A 15 19.11 4.49 15.15
C VAL A 15 17.93 4.16 16.07
N LEU A 16 17.74 4.93 17.14
CA LEU A 16 16.62 4.75 18.06
C LEU A 16 15.27 4.86 17.34
N LEU A 17 15.08 5.90 16.52
CA LEU A 17 13.82 6.11 15.79
C LEU A 17 13.59 5.05 14.71
N THR A 18 14.65 4.50 14.13
CA THR A 18 14.56 3.37 13.19
C THR A 18 14.15 2.10 13.93
N ALA A 19 14.72 1.85 15.12
CA ALA A 19 14.31 0.74 15.97
C ALA A 19 12.85 0.86 16.44
N VAL A 20 12.39 2.07 16.79
CA VAL A 20 10.98 2.36 17.08
C VAL A 20 10.11 2.10 15.85
N GLY A 21 10.51 2.59 14.68
CA GLY A 21 9.78 2.38 13.43
C GLY A 21 9.67 0.91 13.04
N LEU A 22 10.72 0.12 13.31
CA LEU A 22 10.73 -1.33 13.14
C LEU A 22 9.77 -2.01 14.11
N ALA A 23 9.87 -1.68 15.40
CA ALA A 23 9.04 -2.26 16.44
C ALA A 23 7.55 -2.01 16.15
N VAL A 24 7.19 -0.78 15.78
CA VAL A 24 5.81 -0.45 15.38
C VAL A 24 5.38 -1.29 14.18
N ARG A 25 6.22 -1.49 13.17
CA ARG A 25 5.82 -2.28 11.98
C ARG A 25 5.75 -3.77 12.26
N VAL A 26 6.60 -4.33 13.12
CA VAL A 26 6.72 -5.80 13.31
C VAL A 26 5.84 -6.35 14.43
N LEU A 27 5.65 -5.64 15.55
CA LEU A 27 4.99 -6.19 16.75
C LEU A 27 3.53 -6.62 16.54
N TRP A 28 2.84 -6.05 15.53
CA TRP A 28 1.43 -6.31 15.24
C TRP A 28 1.18 -6.88 13.84
N LEU A 29 2.20 -7.49 13.21
CA LEU A 29 2.03 -8.04 11.85
C LEU A 29 0.99 -9.18 11.77
N ASN A 30 0.73 -9.88 12.87
CA ASN A 30 -0.28 -10.94 12.94
C ASN A 30 -1.57 -10.49 13.62
N HIS A 31 -1.73 -9.20 13.93
CA HIS A 31 -2.87 -8.75 14.72
C HIS A 31 -4.17 -8.75 13.90
N GLU A 32 -4.10 -8.28 12.66
CA GLU A 32 -5.23 -8.29 11.74
C GLU A 32 -5.16 -9.49 10.78
N PRO A 33 -6.30 -10.09 10.42
CA PRO A 33 -6.38 -11.03 9.30
C PRO A 33 -5.91 -10.40 7.99
N ILE A 34 -5.63 -11.25 7.01
CA ILE A 34 -5.35 -10.85 5.63
C ILE A 34 -6.62 -10.23 5.06
N TRP A 35 -6.48 -9.09 4.38
CA TRP A 35 -7.58 -8.44 3.69
C TRP A 35 -7.47 -8.63 2.17
N ARG A 36 -8.51 -8.21 1.43
CA ARG A 36 -8.69 -8.50 0.01
C ARG A 36 -7.49 -8.19 -0.87
N ASP A 37 -6.85 -7.05 -0.63
CA ASP A 37 -5.66 -6.66 -1.40
C ASP A 37 -4.47 -7.58 -1.18
N GLU A 38 -4.32 -8.13 0.02
CA GLU A 38 -3.27 -9.09 0.37
C GLU A 38 -3.62 -10.52 -0.06
N ALA A 39 -4.91 -10.84 -0.20
CA ALA A 39 -5.39 -12.18 -0.53
C ALA A 39 -4.78 -12.72 -1.83
N PHE A 40 -4.64 -11.86 -2.85
CA PHE A 40 -3.96 -12.23 -4.09
C PHE A 40 -2.51 -12.68 -3.84
N THR A 41 -1.73 -11.90 -3.09
CA THR A 41 -0.36 -12.27 -2.74
C THR A 41 -0.34 -13.55 -1.92
N ALA A 42 -1.24 -13.69 -0.94
CA ALA A 42 -1.32 -14.84 -0.05
C ALA A 42 -1.61 -16.15 -0.79
N VAL A 43 -2.50 -16.14 -1.79
CA VAL A 43 -2.84 -17.32 -2.61
C VAL A 43 -1.75 -17.62 -3.64
N VAL A 44 -1.21 -16.60 -4.30
CA VAL A 44 -0.23 -16.80 -5.38
C VAL A 44 1.10 -17.32 -4.86
N GLU A 45 1.55 -16.87 -3.68
CA GLU A 45 2.78 -17.33 -3.05
C GLU A 45 2.76 -18.82 -2.64
N GLN A 46 1.58 -19.45 -2.61
CA GLN A 46 1.45 -20.89 -2.36
C GLN A 46 1.83 -21.74 -3.58
N ARG A 47 1.92 -21.15 -4.78
CA ARG A 47 2.14 -21.86 -6.05
C ARG A 47 3.61 -22.12 -6.37
N GLY A 48 4.53 -21.78 -5.47
CA GLY A 48 5.97 -21.74 -5.74
C GLY A 48 6.36 -20.65 -6.74
N ILE A 49 7.66 -20.46 -6.97
CA ILE A 49 8.17 -19.34 -7.79
C ILE A 49 7.61 -19.35 -9.22
N ALA A 50 7.56 -20.51 -9.88
CA ALA A 50 7.10 -20.58 -11.27
C ALA A 50 5.60 -20.24 -11.39
N GLY A 51 4.75 -20.83 -10.55
CA GLY A 51 3.31 -20.54 -10.54
C GLY A 51 3.01 -19.12 -10.05
N MET A 52 3.87 -18.56 -9.19
CA MET A 52 3.80 -17.15 -8.78
C MET A 52 4.11 -16.21 -9.94
N LEU A 53 5.19 -16.46 -10.70
CA LEU A 53 5.54 -15.68 -11.90
C LEU A 53 4.43 -15.75 -12.96
N ASP A 54 3.85 -16.94 -13.17
CA ASP A 54 2.74 -17.19 -14.09
C ASP A 54 1.40 -16.56 -13.64
N ALA A 55 1.21 -16.32 -12.35
CA ALA A 55 0.06 -15.55 -11.90
C ALA A 55 0.30 -14.04 -12.14
N ILE A 56 1.44 -13.50 -11.69
CA ILE A 56 1.65 -12.06 -11.70
C ILE A 56 1.87 -11.51 -13.12
N HIS A 57 2.44 -12.27 -14.07
CA HIS A 57 2.60 -11.80 -15.45
C HIS A 57 1.27 -11.69 -16.22
N ASN A 58 0.18 -12.25 -15.67
CA ASN A 58 -1.19 -12.11 -16.15
C ASN A 58 -2.02 -11.10 -15.33
N ASP A 59 -1.43 -10.51 -14.28
CA ASP A 59 -2.10 -9.52 -13.42
C ASP A 59 -1.53 -8.11 -13.63
N SER A 60 -0.97 -7.45 -12.61
CA SER A 60 -0.66 -6.01 -12.65
C SER A 60 0.66 -5.59 -12.00
N ALA A 61 1.44 -6.53 -11.46
CA ALA A 61 2.56 -6.21 -10.59
C ALA A 61 3.93 -6.74 -11.11
N PRO A 62 5.01 -5.96 -10.95
CA PRO A 62 6.39 -6.42 -11.11
C PRO A 62 6.81 -7.48 -10.07
N PRO A 63 7.87 -8.26 -10.32
CA PRO A 63 8.15 -9.49 -9.57
C PRO A 63 8.96 -9.29 -8.28
N LEU A 64 9.65 -8.16 -8.07
CA LEU A 64 10.64 -8.07 -6.98
C LEU A 64 10.01 -8.23 -5.59
N SER A 65 8.84 -7.64 -5.36
CA SER A 65 8.16 -7.74 -4.06
C SER A 65 7.78 -9.17 -3.73
N TYR A 66 7.16 -9.87 -4.68
CA TYR A 66 6.78 -11.28 -4.55
C TYR A 66 8.02 -12.17 -4.33
N LEU A 67 9.08 -12.01 -5.13
CA LEU A 67 10.31 -12.78 -4.95
C LEU A 67 10.93 -12.63 -3.54
N LEU A 68 10.90 -11.42 -2.97
CA LEU A 68 11.39 -11.19 -1.61
C LEU A 68 10.42 -11.73 -0.54
N THR A 69 9.11 -11.63 -0.78
CA THR A 69 8.09 -12.23 0.09
C THR A 69 8.18 -13.75 0.09
N HIS A 70 8.46 -14.38 -1.05
CA HIS A 70 8.70 -15.81 -1.16
C HIS A 70 9.85 -16.28 -0.26
N ILE A 71 10.93 -15.48 -0.18
CA ILE A 71 12.05 -15.74 0.73
C ILE A 71 11.57 -15.69 2.19
N SER A 72 10.82 -14.66 2.59
CA SER A 72 10.26 -14.56 3.95
C SER A 72 9.38 -15.75 4.31
N ILE A 73 8.52 -16.19 3.39
CA ILE A 73 7.65 -17.36 3.54
C ILE A 73 8.45 -18.65 3.66
N SER A 74 9.52 -18.83 2.87
CA SER A 74 10.36 -20.02 2.93
C SER A 74 10.99 -20.24 4.32
N PHE A 75 11.20 -19.18 5.10
CA PHE A 75 11.77 -19.25 6.45
C PHE A 75 10.72 -19.36 7.55
N LEU A 76 9.58 -18.68 7.39
CA LEU A 76 8.57 -18.50 8.46
C LEU A 76 7.24 -19.23 8.20
N GLY A 77 7.13 -19.92 7.06
CA GLY A 77 5.90 -20.58 6.61
C GLY A 77 4.86 -19.62 6.04
N GLN A 78 3.74 -20.18 5.61
CA GLN A 78 2.61 -19.45 5.01
C GLN A 78 1.77 -18.77 6.09
N THR A 79 2.30 -17.72 6.71
CA THR A 79 1.63 -16.95 7.78
C THR A 79 1.45 -15.49 7.37
N PRO A 80 0.46 -14.75 7.93
CA PRO A 80 0.33 -13.31 7.71
C PRO A 80 1.60 -12.53 8.07
N THR A 81 2.30 -12.97 9.12
CA THR A 81 3.58 -12.36 9.52
C THR A 81 4.64 -12.51 8.43
N ALA A 82 4.79 -13.69 7.85
CA ALA A 82 5.77 -13.94 6.79
C ALA A 82 5.48 -13.13 5.53
N LEU A 83 4.20 -13.03 5.15
CA LEU A 83 3.73 -12.26 4.00
C LEU A 83 4.03 -10.76 4.13
N ARG A 84 3.88 -10.20 5.34
CA ARG A 84 4.04 -8.77 5.60
C ARG A 84 5.46 -8.36 5.96
N LEU A 85 6.33 -9.32 6.31
CA LEU A 85 7.69 -9.05 6.81
C LEU A 85 8.55 -8.25 5.81
N THR A 86 8.48 -8.60 4.52
CA THR A 86 9.21 -7.90 3.46
C THR A 86 8.86 -6.41 3.45
N SER A 87 7.57 -6.08 3.47
CA SER A 87 7.07 -4.71 3.52
C SER A 87 7.45 -3.99 4.81
N ALA A 88 7.43 -4.68 5.95
CA ALA A 88 7.80 -4.11 7.24
C ALA A 88 9.27 -3.72 7.31
N ILE A 89 10.15 -4.58 6.81
CA ILE A 89 11.59 -4.32 6.73
C ILE A 89 11.85 -3.17 5.75
N ALA A 90 11.31 -3.25 4.53
CA ALA A 90 11.51 -2.21 3.53
C ALA A 90 10.98 -0.85 4.02
N GLY A 91 9.76 -0.83 4.56
CA GLY A 91 9.13 0.35 5.15
C GLY A 91 9.82 0.87 6.41
N THR A 92 10.71 0.11 7.04
CA THR A 92 11.57 0.60 8.13
C THR A 92 12.80 1.33 7.57
N LEU A 93 13.37 0.86 6.46
CA LEU A 93 14.56 1.46 5.84
C LEU A 93 14.32 2.89 5.33
N ILE A 94 13.06 3.28 5.14
CA ILE A 94 12.71 4.66 4.79
C ILE A 94 13.03 5.66 5.92
N VAL A 95 13.06 5.23 7.19
CA VAL A 95 13.31 6.10 8.35
C VAL A 95 14.67 6.83 8.27
N PRO A 96 15.81 6.13 8.13
CA PRO A 96 17.11 6.81 7.99
C PRO A 96 17.22 7.63 6.69
N VAL A 97 16.52 7.23 5.63
CA VAL A 97 16.49 7.98 4.35
C VAL A 97 15.74 9.30 4.53
N GLY A 98 14.56 9.26 5.15
CA GLY A 98 13.78 10.43 5.54
C GLY A 98 14.56 11.35 6.47
N ALA A 99 15.27 10.78 7.44
CA ALA A 99 16.15 11.53 8.34
C ALA A 99 17.24 12.30 7.57
N ALA A 100 17.85 11.67 6.57
CA ALA A 100 18.85 12.31 5.73
C ALA A 100 18.25 13.40 4.84
N LEU A 101 17.06 13.18 4.26
CA LEU A 101 16.35 14.20 3.48
C LEU A 101 15.95 15.40 4.35
N GLY A 102 15.34 15.18 5.52
CA GLY A 102 14.99 16.27 6.44
C GLY A 102 16.21 17.04 6.97
N ARG A 103 17.34 16.35 7.15
CA ARG A 103 18.60 16.97 7.54
C ARG A 103 19.12 17.96 6.50
N ARG A 104 18.89 17.72 5.22
CA ARG A 104 19.28 18.64 4.13
C ARG A 104 18.55 19.98 4.22
N CYS A 105 17.29 19.97 4.66
CA CYS A 105 16.46 21.18 4.71
C CYS A 105 16.64 21.99 6.00
N ALA A 106 16.82 21.33 7.15
CA ALA A 106 16.81 22.02 8.45
C ALA A 106 17.84 21.46 9.46
N GLY A 107 18.94 20.89 8.96
CA GLY A 107 20.03 20.35 9.77
C GLY A 107 19.61 19.18 10.66
N ASP A 108 20.42 18.85 11.66
CA ASP A 108 20.24 17.66 12.51
C ASP A 108 18.84 17.60 13.17
N ARG A 109 18.29 18.75 13.57
CA ARG A 109 16.93 18.84 14.12
C ARG A 109 15.86 18.46 13.10
N GLY A 110 15.95 18.98 11.87
CA GLY A 110 15.05 18.60 10.78
C GLY A 110 15.13 17.10 10.47
N GLY A 111 16.33 16.54 10.50
CA GLY A 111 16.54 15.12 10.30
C GLY A 111 15.92 14.23 11.39
N LEU A 112 16.03 14.60 12.66
CA LEU A 112 15.41 13.83 13.76
C LEU A 112 13.87 13.90 13.72
N TRP A 113 13.29 15.06 13.42
CA TRP A 113 11.83 15.16 13.21
C TRP A 113 11.37 14.36 12.00
N ALA A 114 12.14 14.36 10.91
CA ALA A 114 11.84 13.53 9.76
C ALA A 114 11.92 12.04 10.11
N ALA A 115 12.95 11.60 10.84
CA ALA A 115 13.01 10.22 11.33
C ALA A 115 11.77 9.84 12.17
N ALA A 116 11.32 10.72 13.07
CA ALA A 116 10.14 10.47 13.90
C ALA A 116 8.85 10.37 13.07
N ILE A 117 8.64 11.28 12.10
CA ILE A 117 7.49 11.24 11.20
C ILE A 117 7.51 9.98 10.33
N PHE A 118 8.64 9.65 9.70
CA PHE A 118 8.72 8.46 8.87
C PHE A 118 8.54 7.15 9.67
N ALA A 119 8.98 7.14 10.92
CA ALA A 119 8.80 5.99 11.81
C ALA A 119 7.34 5.77 12.18
N LEU A 120 6.52 6.82 12.27
CA LEU A 120 5.24 6.78 12.97
C LEU A 120 4.03 7.26 12.18
N VAL A 121 4.19 7.92 11.03
CA VAL A 121 3.06 8.46 10.25
C VAL A 121 2.21 7.32 9.66
N PRO A 122 0.88 7.37 9.76
CA PRO A 122 0.01 6.23 9.46
C PRO A 122 0.14 5.75 8.01
N ALA A 123 0.28 6.67 7.05
CA ALA A 123 0.47 6.33 5.64
C ALA A 123 1.69 5.43 5.36
N LEU A 124 2.80 5.61 6.11
CA LEU A 124 4.01 4.80 5.95
C LEU A 124 4.06 3.59 6.87
N VAL A 125 3.32 3.60 7.98
CA VAL A 125 3.26 2.45 8.89
C VAL A 125 2.29 1.41 8.34
N MET A 126 1.07 1.81 7.95
CA MET A 126 0.06 0.87 7.45
C MET A 126 0.51 0.22 6.14
N SER A 127 1.05 0.99 5.19
CA SER A 127 1.64 0.42 3.97
C SER A 127 2.83 -0.52 4.25
N GLY A 128 3.54 -0.32 5.37
CA GLY A 128 4.61 -1.21 5.82
C GLY A 128 4.10 -2.47 6.52
N ARG A 129 2.81 -2.54 6.85
CA ARG A 129 2.17 -3.73 7.41
C ARG A 129 1.31 -4.48 6.38
N ASP A 130 1.08 -3.92 5.20
CA ASP A 130 0.45 -4.65 4.10
C ASP A 130 1.45 -5.58 3.40
N ALA A 131 1.03 -6.80 3.06
CA ALA A 131 1.73 -7.75 2.21
C ALA A 131 1.73 -7.32 0.73
N ARG A 132 1.98 -6.03 0.47
CA ARG A 132 1.95 -5.38 -0.84
C ARG A 132 3.22 -4.57 -1.10
N MET A 133 3.49 -4.32 -2.38
CA MET A 133 4.73 -3.66 -2.83
C MET A 133 4.88 -2.18 -2.45
N TYR A 134 3.85 -1.53 -1.90
CA TYR A 134 3.79 -0.07 -1.77
C TYR A 134 4.87 0.50 -0.84
N ALA A 135 5.09 -0.08 0.34
CA ALA A 135 6.14 0.41 1.26
C ALA A 135 7.54 0.27 0.68
N MET A 136 7.82 -0.83 -0.02
CA MET A 136 9.10 -1.05 -0.68
C MET A 136 9.32 -0.04 -1.81
N ALA A 137 8.31 0.16 -2.68
CA ALA A 137 8.39 1.13 -3.76
C ALA A 137 8.60 2.56 -3.24
N THR A 138 7.85 2.96 -2.20
CA THR A 138 7.98 4.28 -1.55
C THR A 138 9.39 4.48 -1.00
N THR A 139 9.95 3.44 -0.39
CA THR A 139 11.32 3.47 0.15
C THR A 139 12.35 3.62 -0.96
N LEU A 140 12.22 2.87 -2.06
CA LEU A 140 13.12 2.93 -3.22
C LEU A 140 13.05 4.29 -3.93
N VAL A 141 11.87 4.92 -3.99
CA VAL A 141 11.71 6.31 -4.49
C VAL A 141 12.40 7.31 -3.57
N ALA A 142 12.29 7.16 -2.25
CA ALA A 142 13.01 8.02 -1.31
C ALA A 142 14.54 7.82 -1.39
N VAL A 143 15.01 6.57 -1.53
CA VAL A 143 16.42 6.23 -1.72
C VAL A 143 16.94 6.82 -3.02
N SER A 144 16.23 6.66 -4.13
CA SER A 144 16.64 7.23 -5.43
C SER A 144 16.69 8.75 -5.36
N THR A 145 15.74 9.39 -4.69
CA THR A 145 15.74 10.84 -4.46
C THR A 145 16.98 11.31 -3.69
N LEU A 146 17.32 10.64 -2.58
CA LEU A 146 18.51 10.96 -1.79
C LEU A 146 19.82 10.64 -2.54
N ALA A 147 19.85 9.53 -3.28
CA ALA A 147 21.00 9.11 -4.07
C ALA A 147 21.27 10.09 -5.23
N LEU A 148 20.22 10.53 -5.92
CA LEU A 148 20.30 11.52 -6.99
C LEU A 148 20.85 12.85 -6.47
N TRP A 149 20.32 13.32 -5.34
CA TRP A 149 20.86 14.50 -4.67
C TRP A 149 22.38 14.35 -4.47
N ARG A 150 22.81 13.24 -3.88
CA ARG A 150 24.24 13.00 -3.58
C ARG A 150 25.06 12.91 -4.87
N ALA A 151 24.54 12.29 -5.92
CA ALA A 151 25.21 12.18 -7.22
C ALA A 151 25.38 13.56 -7.88
N ALA A 152 24.38 14.44 -7.76
CA ALA A 152 24.46 15.80 -8.26
C ALA A 152 25.51 16.65 -7.53
N GLU A 153 25.68 16.45 -6.23
CA GLU A 153 26.75 17.13 -5.47
C GLU A 153 28.15 16.66 -5.84
N ARG A 154 28.31 15.36 -6.08
CA ARG A 154 29.59 14.77 -6.53
C ARG A 154 29.31 13.59 -7.45
N GLY A 155 29.63 13.75 -8.74
CA GLY A 155 29.33 12.79 -9.79
C GLY A 155 30.25 11.57 -9.83
N THR A 156 30.42 10.85 -8.71
CA THR A 156 31.20 9.60 -8.67
C THR A 156 30.39 8.43 -9.23
N ALA A 157 31.04 7.46 -9.90
CA ALA A 157 30.38 6.26 -10.44
C ALA A 157 29.51 5.52 -9.41
N LEU A 158 29.99 5.35 -8.18
CA LEU A 158 29.24 4.67 -7.10
C LEU A 158 27.91 5.39 -6.79
N ARG A 159 27.88 6.72 -6.76
CA ARG A 159 26.65 7.48 -6.45
C ARG A 159 25.62 7.38 -7.57
N TRP A 160 26.07 7.41 -8.83
CA TRP A 160 25.22 7.15 -9.98
C TRP A 160 24.72 5.70 -10.01
N ALA A 161 25.56 4.74 -9.65
CA ALA A 161 25.17 3.34 -9.53
C ALA A 161 24.09 3.14 -8.45
N VAL A 162 24.24 3.74 -7.26
CA VAL A 162 23.21 3.68 -6.20
C VAL A 162 21.90 4.29 -6.67
N TYR A 163 21.94 5.42 -7.40
CA TYR A 163 20.74 6.02 -8.00
C TYR A 163 20.07 5.08 -9.02
N GLY A 164 20.85 4.55 -9.97
CA GLY A 164 20.36 3.66 -11.01
C GLY A 164 19.79 2.36 -10.47
N VAL A 165 20.48 1.73 -9.50
CA VAL A 165 20.01 0.50 -8.84
C VAL A 165 18.73 0.76 -8.06
N ALA A 166 18.64 1.85 -7.29
CA ALA A 166 17.41 2.18 -6.58
C ALA A 166 16.23 2.42 -7.54
N MET A 167 16.47 3.08 -8.67
CA MET A 167 15.45 3.27 -9.71
C MET A 167 15.03 1.95 -10.35
N LEU A 168 16.00 1.11 -10.72
CA LEU A 168 15.75 -0.21 -11.29
C LEU A 168 14.92 -1.09 -10.36
N LEU A 169 15.35 -1.24 -9.11
CA LEU A 169 14.61 -2.01 -8.11
C LEU A 169 13.23 -1.42 -7.87
N GLY A 170 13.09 -0.09 -7.86
CA GLY A 170 11.79 0.58 -7.73
C GLY A 170 10.84 0.22 -8.88
N LEU A 171 11.32 0.25 -10.12
CA LEU A 171 10.56 -0.15 -11.31
C LEU A 171 10.19 -1.64 -11.29
N TYR A 172 11.09 -2.50 -10.82
CA TYR A 172 10.85 -3.93 -10.59
C TYR A 172 9.96 -4.22 -9.37
N THR A 173 9.58 -3.19 -8.61
CA THR A 173 8.65 -3.27 -7.48
C THR A 173 7.26 -2.76 -7.87
N GLN A 174 7.21 -1.63 -8.57
CA GLN A 174 5.97 -0.96 -8.97
C GLN A 174 6.20 -0.06 -10.20
N TYR A 175 5.37 -0.22 -11.24
CA TYR A 175 5.54 0.51 -12.50
C TYR A 175 5.40 2.03 -12.35
N PHE A 176 4.54 2.50 -11.44
CA PHE A 176 4.34 3.93 -11.20
C PHE A 176 5.59 4.68 -10.75
N VAL A 177 6.65 3.98 -10.30
CA VAL A 177 7.96 4.58 -10.02
C VAL A 177 8.52 5.34 -11.24
N ILE A 178 8.13 4.97 -12.46
CA ILE A 178 8.49 5.71 -13.69
C ILE A 178 8.16 7.20 -13.60
N LEU A 179 7.09 7.58 -12.89
CA LEU A 179 6.67 8.98 -12.74
C LEU A 179 7.64 9.80 -11.88
N ALA A 180 8.46 9.16 -11.05
CA ALA A 180 9.49 9.83 -10.28
C ALA A 180 10.64 10.35 -11.15
N ILE A 181 10.91 9.72 -12.31
CA ILE A 181 12.02 10.09 -13.21
C ILE A 181 11.88 11.54 -13.71
N PRO A 182 10.80 11.95 -14.42
CA PRO A 182 10.67 13.33 -14.89
C PRO A 182 10.67 14.33 -13.73
N ALA A 183 10.04 14.00 -12.60
CA ALA A 183 10.03 14.85 -11.41
C ALA A 183 11.44 15.12 -10.87
N GLN A 184 12.26 14.08 -10.77
CA GLN A 184 13.64 14.14 -10.31
C GLN A 184 14.54 14.93 -11.26
N LEU A 185 14.38 14.78 -12.57
CA LEU A 185 15.12 15.56 -13.58
C LEU A 185 14.73 17.05 -13.53
N ILE A 186 13.44 17.34 -13.41
CA ILE A 186 12.92 18.72 -13.24
C ILE A 186 13.47 19.32 -11.94
N ALA A 187 13.46 18.57 -10.84
CA ALA A 187 13.97 19.01 -9.55
C ALA A 187 15.47 19.36 -9.59
N LEU A 188 16.29 18.52 -10.24
CA LEU A 188 17.72 18.81 -10.45
C LEU A 188 17.94 20.13 -11.17
N ARG A 189 17.18 20.37 -12.25
CA ARG A 189 17.36 21.54 -13.10
C ARG A 189 16.82 22.82 -12.46
N LEU A 190 15.63 22.76 -11.87
CA LEU A 190 14.91 23.94 -11.39
C LEU A 190 15.27 24.32 -9.95
N ALA A 191 15.48 23.34 -9.07
CA ALA A 191 15.71 23.61 -7.65
C ALA A 191 17.19 23.56 -7.24
N LEU A 192 17.97 22.64 -7.81
CA LEU A 192 19.41 22.55 -7.54
C LEU A 192 20.27 23.28 -8.59
N HIS A 193 19.66 23.84 -9.64
CA HIS A 193 20.36 24.50 -10.75
C HIS A 193 21.53 23.67 -11.32
N SER A 194 21.38 22.34 -11.33
CA SER A 194 22.43 21.43 -11.79
C SER A 194 22.74 21.65 -13.27
N PRO A 195 24.00 21.48 -13.70
CA PRO A 195 24.37 21.64 -15.11
C PRO A 195 23.68 20.57 -15.96
N TRP A 196 23.40 20.88 -17.22
CA TRP A 196 22.74 19.95 -18.16
C TRP A 196 23.46 18.62 -18.30
N ARG A 197 24.79 18.58 -18.12
CA ARG A 197 25.56 17.33 -18.08
C ARG A 197 25.08 16.40 -16.95
N THR A 198 24.87 16.91 -15.75
CA THR A 198 24.34 16.13 -14.61
C THR A 198 22.92 15.64 -14.88
N VAL A 199 22.07 16.48 -15.46
CA VAL A 199 20.70 16.11 -15.85
C VAL A 199 20.71 15.01 -16.92
N ALA A 200 21.58 15.14 -17.93
CA ALA A 200 21.76 14.13 -18.97
C ALA A 200 22.30 12.81 -18.42
N THR A 201 23.25 12.84 -17.46
CA THR A 201 23.71 11.62 -16.78
C THR A 201 22.58 10.96 -15.99
N ALA A 202 21.79 11.74 -15.23
CA ALA A 202 20.64 11.21 -14.52
C ALA A 202 19.61 10.58 -15.47
N ALA A 203 19.31 11.25 -16.60
CA ALA A 203 18.41 10.74 -17.62
C ALA A 203 18.95 9.45 -18.27
N GLY A 204 20.25 9.39 -18.57
CA GLY A 204 20.90 8.19 -19.11
C GLY A 204 20.87 7.01 -18.14
N VAL A 205 21.14 7.25 -16.85
CA VAL A 205 21.07 6.21 -15.81
C VAL A 205 19.63 5.72 -15.60
N SER A 206 18.65 6.62 -15.58
CA SER A 206 17.23 6.26 -15.56
C SER A 206 16.80 5.49 -16.81
N GLY A 207 17.29 5.90 -17.98
CA GLY A 207 17.04 5.21 -19.25
C GLY A 207 17.59 3.78 -19.25
N LEU A 208 18.79 3.57 -18.67
CA LEU A 208 19.34 2.23 -18.50
C LEU A 208 18.49 1.37 -17.55
N ALA A 209 18.00 1.93 -16.45
CA ALA A 209 17.10 1.22 -15.54
C ALA A 209 15.78 0.83 -16.23
N LEU A 210 15.21 1.71 -17.06
CA LEU A 210 14.03 1.41 -17.87
C LEU A 210 14.31 0.35 -18.92
N ALA A 211 15.44 0.42 -19.62
CA ALA A 211 15.84 -0.58 -20.60
C ALA A 211 16.00 -1.96 -19.96
N ALA A 212 16.53 -2.03 -18.74
CA ALA A 212 16.66 -3.28 -17.99
C ALA A 212 15.30 -3.88 -17.55
N LEU A 213 14.22 -3.11 -17.51
CA LEU A 213 12.86 -3.62 -17.25
C LEU A 213 12.24 -4.31 -18.48
N VAL A 214 12.75 -4.04 -19.69
CA VAL A 214 12.16 -4.53 -20.95
C VAL A 214 11.98 -6.06 -21.00
N PRO A 215 12.93 -6.92 -20.58
CA PRO A 215 12.72 -8.37 -20.60
C PRO A 215 11.50 -8.81 -19.77
N TRP A 216 11.29 -8.15 -18.62
CA TRP A 216 10.11 -8.40 -17.80
C TRP A 216 8.83 -7.93 -18.51
N LEU A 217 8.82 -6.74 -19.12
CA LEU A 217 7.65 -6.24 -19.85
C LEU A 217 7.27 -7.13 -21.04
N VAL A 218 8.24 -7.76 -21.69
CA VAL A 218 7.99 -8.74 -22.75
C VAL A 218 7.32 -9.99 -22.19
N TYR A 219 7.83 -10.52 -21.07
CA TYR A 219 7.25 -11.69 -20.40
C TYR A 219 5.85 -11.40 -19.82
N ALA A 220 5.66 -10.20 -19.28
CA ALA A 220 4.42 -9.68 -18.70
C ALA A 220 3.55 -8.91 -19.71
N ALA A 221 3.74 -9.14 -21.02
CA ALA A 221 2.90 -8.56 -22.06
C ALA A 221 1.39 -8.80 -21.87
N PRO A 222 0.91 -9.93 -21.29
CA PRO A 222 -0.51 -10.13 -21.01
C PRO A 222 -1.13 -9.07 -20.08
N GLN A 223 -0.36 -8.46 -19.17
CA GLN A 223 -0.86 -7.41 -18.26
C GLN A 223 -1.48 -6.23 -19.03
N PHE A 224 -0.95 -5.90 -20.21
CA PHE A 224 -1.41 -4.78 -21.02
C PHE A 224 -2.75 -5.03 -21.74
N ARG A 225 -3.21 -6.28 -21.82
CA ARG A 225 -4.52 -6.60 -22.41
C ARG A 225 -5.69 -6.03 -21.61
N HIS A 226 -5.46 -5.74 -20.33
CA HIS A 226 -6.46 -5.20 -19.43
C HIS A 226 -6.59 -3.67 -19.48
N ALA A 227 -5.68 -2.97 -20.17
CA ALA A 227 -5.62 -1.50 -20.17
C ALA A 227 -6.90 -0.81 -20.68
N GLU A 228 -7.68 -1.49 -21.51
CA GLU A 228 -8.93 -0.98 -22.09
C GLU A 228 -10.19 -1.44 -21.35
N THR A 229 -10.05 -2.26 -20.31
CA THR A 229 -11.19 -2.79 -19.55
C THR A 229 -11.56 -1.88 -18.38
N PRO A 230 -12.83 -1.89 -17.92
CA PRO A 230 -13.25 -1.11 -16.76
C PRO A 230 -12.41 -1.42 -15.52
N PHE A 231 -12.04 -0.38 -14.78
CA PHE A 231 -11.27 -0.46 -13.54
C PHE A 231 -12.10 0.02 -12.35
N TRP A 232 -11.81 -0.49 -11.16
CA TRP A 232 -12.52 -0.12 -9.92
C TRP A 232 -12.37 1.35 -9.48
N ILE A 233 -11.35 2.06 -9.98
CA ILE A 233 -11.11 3.46 -9.59
C ILE A 233 -12.09 4.37 -10.33
N PRO A 234 -12.84 5.22 -9.60
CA PRO A 234 -13.76 6.16 -10.24
C PRO A 234 -13.01 7.28 -10.98
N PRO A 235 -13.62 7.90 -12.00
CA PRO A 235 -13.06 9.07 -12.66
C PRO A 235 -12.71 10.20 -11.68
N LEU A 236 -11.71 11.00 -12.06
CA LEU A 236 -11.18 12.06 -11.21
C LEU A 236 -12.28 13.05 -10.81
N ASN A 237 -12.48 13.19 -9.51
CA ASN A 237 -13.46 14.10 -8.92
C ASN A 237 -12.90 14.65 -7.59
N VAL A 238 -13.59 15.65 -7.03
CA VAL A 238 -13.15 16.33 -5.80
C VAL A 238 -13.01 15.36 -4.62
N ILE A 239 -13.88 14.34 -4.53
CA ILE A 239 -13.86 13.34 -3.47
C ILE A 239 -12.62 12.44 -3.62
N SER A 240 -12.33 11.94 -4.83
CA SER A 240 -11.13 11.11 -5.07
C SER A 240 -9.83 11.86 -4.78
N VAL A 241 -9.74 13.13 -5.20
CA VAL A 241 -8.55 13.97 -4.97
C VAL A 241 -8.40 14.31 -3.48
N SER A 242 -9.45 14.80 -2.84
CA SER A 242 -9.41 15.17 -1.42
C SER A 242 -9.21 13.96 -0.52
N GLY A 243 -9.83 12.82 -0.84
CA GLY A 243 -9.63 11.54 -0.16
C GLY A 243 -8.19 11.05 -0.28
N THR A 244 -7.61 11.09 -1.47
CA THR A 244 -6.20 10.77 -1.68
C THR A 244 -5.29 11.67 -0.83
N LEU A 245 -5.49 12.98 -0.87
CA LEU A 245 -4.70 13.92 -0.06
C LEU A 245 -4.90 13.74 1.44
N ALA A 246 -6.09 13.37 1.89
CA ALA A 246 -6.35 13.07 3.30
C ALA A 246 -5.54 11.85 3.76
N GLN A 247 -5.55 10.77 2.97
CA GLN A 247 -4.84 9.53 3.29
C GLN A 247 -3.31 9.71 3.42
N PHE A 248 -2.72 10.73 2.75
CA PHE A 248 -1.32 11.14 2.98
C PHE A 248 -1.02 11.41 4.46
N LEU A 249 -1.95 12.08 5.14
CA LEU A 249 -1.78 12.52 6.53
C LEU A 249 -2.37 11.52 7.53
N SER A 250 -3.49 10.90 7.18
CA SER A 250 -4.32 10.14 8.12
C SER A 250 -4.28 8.62 7.96
N GLY A 251 -3.58 8.10 6.95
CA GLY A 251 -3.56 6.66 6.67
C GLY A 251 -4.74 6.20 5.81
N PRO A 252 -4.94 4.88 5.68
CA PRO A 252 -5.89 4.30 4.73
C PRO A 252 -7.34 4.67 5.03
N ALA A 253 -8.20 4.50 4.01
CA ALA A 253 -9.65 4.57 4.20
C ALA A 253 -10.13 3.43 5.12
N ILE A 254 -11.27 3.65 5.80
CA ILE A 254 -11.86 2.69 6.73
C ILE A 254 -13.06 2.02 6.06
N GLU A 255 -13.05 0.69 6.02
CA GLU A 255 -14.10 -0.11 5.41
C GLU A 255 -15.48 0.11 6.08
N PRO A 256 -16.59 -0.03 5.33
CA PRO A 256 -17.91 -0.19 5.92
C PRO A 256 -17.95 -1.33 6.96
N GLY A 257 -18.79 -1.22 8.00
CA GLY A 257 -18.90 -2.26 9.03
C GLY A 257 -17.84 -2.23 10.14
N THR A 258 -16.70 -1.55 9.95
CA THR A 258 -15.62 -1.49 10.96
C THR A 258 -16.13 -0.96 12.31
N VAL A 259 -15.89 -1.72 13.38
CA VAL A 259 -16.23 -1.32 14.76
C VAL A 259 -15.44 -0.07 15.16
N GLY A 260 -16.12 0.93 15.71
CA GLY A 260 -15.47 2.18 16.13
C GLY A 260 -15.08 3.12 14.99
N LYS A 261 -15.55 2.88 13.76
CA LYS A 261 -15.28 3.70 12.56
C LYS A 261 -15.31 5.22 12.82
N LEU A 262 -16.36 5.73 13.50
CA LEU A 262 -16.49 7.16 13.77
C LEU A 262 -15.36 7.72 14.64
N ALA A 263 -14.88 6.95 15.63
CA ALA A 263 -13.77 7.36 16.48
C ALA A 263 -12.45 7.40 15.70
N ILE A 264 -12.20 6.40 14.85
CA ILE A 264 -11.01 6.38 13.98
C ILE A 264 -11.06 7.54 12.99
N GLN A 265 -12.22 7.81 12.38
CA GLN A 265 -12.42 8.96 11.48
C GLN A 265 -12.19 10.30 12.17
N ALA A 266 -12.62 10.46 13.43
CA ALA A 266 -12.36 11.67 14.20
C ALA A 266 -10.84 11.87 14.42
N VAL A 267 -10.10 10.81 14.73
CA VAL A 267 -8.64 10.84 14.87
C VAL A 267 -7.95 11.14 13.54
N GLN A 268 -8.43 10.56 12.43
CA GLN A 268 -7.96 10.87 11.08
C GLN A 268 -8.15 12.35 10.72
N LEU A 269 -9.33 12.92 11.05
CA LEU A 269 -9.61 14.33 10.82
C LEU A 269 -8.66 15.24 11.60
N LEU A 270 -8.35 14.92 12.85
CA LEU A 270 -7.35 15.65 13.64
C LEU A 270 -5.96 15.62 13.00
N ALA A 271 -5.54 14.47 12.46
CA ALA A 271 -4.29 14.35 11.72
C ALA A 271 -4.27 15.20 10.45
N VAL A 272 -5.37 15.21 9.69
CA VAL A 272 -5.51 16.07 8.50
C VAL A 272 -5.40 17.54 8.87
N VAL A 273 -6.13 17.99 9.89
CA VAL A 273 -6.07 19.39 10.37
C VAL A 273 -4.66 19.77 10.82
N ALA A 274 -4.00 18.91 11.61
CA ALA A 274 -2.63 19.14 12.05
C ALA A 274 -1.64 19.24 10.87
N GLY A 275 -1.76 18.35 9.88
CA GLY A 275 -0.93 18.38 8.68
C GLY A 275 -1.17 19.61 7.82
N LEU A 276 -2.43 20.07 7.68
CA LEU A 276 -2.77 21.31 6.98
C LEU A 276 -2.19 22.54 7.68
N VAL A 277 -2.20 22.58 9.02
CA VAL A 277 -1.54 23.64 9.80
C VAL A 277 -0.03 23.64 9.54
N CYS A 278 0.62 22.47 9.55
CA CYS A 278 2.04 22.37 9.21
C CYS A 278 2.34 22.85 7.78
N ALA A 279 1.52 22.44 6.81
CA ALA A 279 1.65 22.86 5.42
C ALA A 279 1.50 24.39 5.29
N PHE A 280 0.52 24.99 5.97
CA PHE A 280 0.33 26.43 5.98
C PHE A 280 1.53 27.19 6.56
N ILE A 281 2.10 26.69 7.67
CA ILE A 281 3.28 27.28 8.30
C ILE A 281 4.50 27.17 7.38
N LEU A 282 4.69 26.01 6.74
CA LEU A 282 5.73 25.81 5.71
C LEU A 282 5.58 26.81 4.56
N LEU A 283 4.36 27.00 4.04
CA LEU A 283 4.09 27.94 2.96
C LEU A 283 4.39 29.39 3.37
N ARG A 284 4.17 29.77 4.64
CA ARG A 284 4.58 31.09 5.14
C ARG A 284 6.09 31.21 5.33
N ALA A 285 6.75 30.13 5.72
CA ALA A 285 8.20 30.07 5.86
C ALA A 285 8.95 29.91 4.52
N ARG A 286 8.25 29.60 3.42
CA ARG A 286 8.86 29.19 2.12
C ARG A 286 9.87 30.17 1.54
N LYS A 287 9.71 31.48 1.78
CA LYS A 287 10.67 32.50 1.31
C LYS A 287 12.05 32.40 1.98
N ARG A 288 12.15 31.63 3.08
CA ARG A 288 13.40 31.30 3.78
C ARG A 288 13.96 29.93 3.37
N LEU A 289 13.25 29.18 2.54
CA LEU A 289 13.59 27.81 2.19
C LEU A 289 14.35 27.80 0.84
N ASP A 290 15.42 27.04 0.80
CA ASP A 290 16.45 27.03 -0.24
C ASP A 290 16.15 26.02 -1.37
N GLY A 291 17.13 25.78 -2.24
CA GLY A 291 17.05 24.75 -3.29
C GLY A 291 16.74 23.35 -2.76
N ALA A 292 17.00 23.04 -1.48
CA ALA A 292 16.68 21.75 -0.90
C ALA A 292 15.21 21.51 -0.70
N PHE A 293 14.52 22.52 -0.21
CA PHE A 293 13.08 22.48 -0.13
C PHE A 293 12.45 22.31 -1.52
N GLY A 294 12.90 23.11 -2.50
CA GLY A 294 12.40 23.04 -3.87
C GLY A 294 12.60 21.66 -4.50
N PHE A 295 13.76 21.04 -4.28
CA PHE A 295 14.07 19.73 -4.85
C PHE A 295 13.17 18.64 -4.26
N ILE A 296 13.04 18.57 -2.93
CA ILE A 296 12.19 17.56 -2.27
C ILE A 296 10.71 17.78 -2.62
N ALA A 297 10.26 19.04 -2.67
CA ALA A 297 8.89 19.38 -3.04
C ALA A 297 8.56 18.91 -4.46
N LEU A 298 9.45 19.19 -5.42
CA LEU A 298 9.27 18.75 -6.81
C LEU A 298 9.31 17.22 -6.93
N CYS A 299 10.27 16.55 -6.28
CA CYS A 299 10.39 15.09 -6.30
C CYS A 299 9.17 14.36 -5.71
N GLY A 300 8.43 14.97 -4.79
CA GLY A 300 7.24 14.35 -4.19
C GLY A 300 5.91 14.80 -4.80
N ALA A 301 5.77 16.08 -5.18
CA ALA A 301 4.50 16.64 -5.66
C ALA A 301 4.29 16.48 -7.17
N VAL A 302 5.35 16.64 -7.98
CA VAL A 302 5.25 16.47 -9.45
C VAL A 302 4.79 15.06 -9.84
N PRO A 303 5.33 13.95 -9.30
CA PRO A 303 4.90 12.62 -9.74
C PRO A 303 3.45 12.31 -9.36
N VAL A 304 2.95 12.82 -8.23
CA VAL A 304 1.53 12.75 -7.87
C VAL A 304 0.67 13.59 -8.83
N GLY A 305 1.16 14.78 -9.21
CA GLY A 305 0.50 15.60 -10.23
C GLY A 305 0.45 14.93 -11.60
N LEU A 306 1.52 14.22 -12.00
CA LEU A 306 1.55 13.41 -13.22
C LEU A 306 0.60 12.22 -13.14
N LEU A 307 0.52 11.55 -11.98
CA LEU A 307 -0.46 10.48 -11.74
C LEU A 307 -1.90 11.00 -11.84
N ALA A 308 -2.19 12.15 -11.23
CA ALA A 308 -3.50 12.79 -11.32
C ALA A 308 -3.83 13.22 -12.77
N ALA A 309 -2.84 13.74 -13.51
CA ALA A 309 -3.02 14.07 -14.92
C ALA A 309 -3.30 12.83 -15.77
N ALA A 310 -2.52 11.75 -15.60
CA ALA A 310 -2.79 10.47 -16.26
C ALA A 310 -4.18 9.92 -15.91
N SER A 311 -4.65 10.18 -14.69
CA SER A 311 -5.98 9.82 -14.21
C SER A 311 -7.15 10.53 -14.89
N ILE A 312 -6.89 11.54 -15.73
CA ILE A 312 -7.92 12.18 -16.58
C ILE A 312 -8.34 11.24 -17.71
N TRP A 313 -7.39 10.47 -18.26
CA TRP A 313 -7.65 9.54 -19.36
C TRP A 313 -7.92 8.12 -18.86
N HIS A 314 -7.14 7.67 -17.88
CA HIS A 314 -7.27 6.33 -17.30
C HIS A 314 -7.39 6.46 -15.78
N PRO A 315 -8.57 6.28 -15.16
CA PRO A 315 -8.75 6.43 -13.72
C PRO A 315 -7.76 5.58 -12.91
N ILE A 316 -6.70 6.22 -12.39
CA ILE A 316 -5.60 5.56 -11.67
C ILE A 316 -5.14 6.37 -10.45
N LEU A 317 -5.81 7.48 -10.13
CA LEU A 317 -5.52 8.24 -8.92
C LEU A 317 -6.15 7.54 -7.71
N GLU A 318 -5.35 6.75 -7.03
CA GLU A 318 -5.68 6.12 -5.75
C GLU A 318 -4.57 6.37 -4.73
N ALA A 319 -4.94 6.45 -3.44
CA ALA A 319 -4.02 6.85 -2.37
C ALA A 319 -2.82 5.93 -2.23
N ARG A 320 -2.99 4.62 -2.47
CA ARG A 320 -1.89 3.63 -2.45
C ARG A 320 -0.86 3.85 -3.56
N TYR A 321 -1.30 4.32 -4.74
CA TYR A 321 -0.41 4.60 -5.88
C TYR A 321 0.28 5.96 -5.71
N ALA A 322 -0.46 6.99 -5.27
CA ALA A 322 0.13 8.25 -4.86
C ALA A 322 1.10 8.07 -3.67
N GLY A 323 0.78 7.10 -2.80
CA GLY A 323 1.57 6.50 -1.73
C GLY A 323 3.04 6.35 -2.04
N VAL A 324 3.30 5.72 -3.19
CA VAL A 324 4.64 5.40 -3.71
C VAL A 324 5.45 6.65 -4.04
N LEU A 325 4.79 7.74 -4.42
CA LEU A 325 5.41 8.90 -5.06
C LEU A 325 5.64 10.06 -4.09
N TRP A 326 4.74 10.29 -3.13
CA TRP A 326 4.82 11.43 -2.22
C TRP A 326 5.72 11.24 -1.00
N GLY A 327 6.40 10.08 -0.87
CA GLY A 327 7.27 9.75 0.26
C GLY A 327 8.25 10.88 0.66
N PRO A 328 8.92 11.56 -0.31
CA PRO A 328 9.79 12.70 -0.01
C PRO A 328 9.09 13.87 0.72
N LEU A 329 7.78 14.09 0.51
CA LEU A 329 7.05 15.22 1.11
C LEU A 329 6.95 15.14 2.63
N PHE A 330 7.00 13.93 3.21
CA PHE A 330 7.03 13.77 4.68
C PHE A 330 8.26 14.43 5.31
N ALA A 331 9.37 14.58 4.58
CA ALA A 331 10.55 15.30 5.08
C ALA A 331 10.26 16.80 5.21
N LEU A 332 9.45 17.36 4.30
CA LEU A 332 9.03 18.75 4.37
C LEU A 332 8.02 18.95 5.51
N LEU A 333 7.08 18.03 5.68
CA LEU A 333 6.14 18.05 6.81
C LEU A 333 6.90 18.15 8.15
N ALA A 334 7.95 17.35 8.32
CA ALA A 334 8.82 17.38 9.49
C ALA A 334 9.58 18.71 9.67
N VAL A 335 10.02 19.34 8.58
CA VAL A 335 10.62 20.70 8.63
C VAL A 335 9.60 21.72 9.13
N GLY A 336 8.32 21.57 8.73
CA GLY A 336 7.23 22.42 9.20
C GLY A 336 7.03 22.33 10.71
N ILE A 337 7.08 21.11 11.24
CA ILE A 337 7.03 20.84 12.68
C ILE A 337 8.25 21.46 13.39
N ALA A 338 9.45 21.30 12.84
CA ALA A 338 10.67 21.88 13.40
C ALA A 338 10.63 23.41 13.47
N GLY A 339 9.89 24.07 12.56
CA GLY A 339 9.71 25.52 12.50
C GLY A 339 8.75 26.11 13.54
N LEU A 340 7.97 25.29 14.25
CA LEU A 340 7.05 25.77 15.30
C LEU A 340 7.83 26.32 16.49
N ASN A 341 7.48 27.49 17.02
CA ASN A 341 8.28 28.13 18.08
C ASN A 341 8.13 27.48 19.47
N ARG A 342 6.99 26.84 19.76
CA ARG A 342 6.68 26.28 21.09
C ARG A 342 6.77 24.75 21.06
N LEU A 343 7.58 24.18 21.96
CA LEU A 343 7.77 22.73 22.07
C LEU A 343 6.46 21.97 22.29
N PHE A 344 5.58 22.49 23.17
CA PHE A 344 4.26 21.90 23.41
C PHE A 344 3.42 21.78 22.14
N ILE A 345 3.42 22.80 21.27
CA ILE A 345 2.67 22.75 19.99
C ILE A 345 3.28 21.70 19.06
N ARG A 346 4.61 21.57 19.01
CA ARG A 346 5.28 20.50 18.24
C ARG A 346 4.81 19.12 18.69
N VAL A 347 4.81 18.89 20.00
CA VAL A 347 4.39 17.61 20.59
C VAL A 347 2.92 17.33 20.27
N LEU A 348 2.02 18.31 20.44
CA LEU A 348 0.61 18.14 20.09
C LEU A 348 0.40 17.80 18.62
N VAL A 349 1.08 18.50 17.71
CA VAL A 349 0.98 18.25 16.27
C VAL A 349 1.47 16.85 15.92
N VAL A 350 2.58 16.41 16.52
CA VAL A 350 3.12 15.07 16.29
C VAL A 350 2.19 14.00 16.85
N ILE A 351 1.62 14.21 18.04
CA ILE A 351 0.61 13.33 18.61
C ILE A 351 -0.60 13.24 17.67
N ALA A 352 -1.11 14.37 17.17
CA ALA A 352 -2.24 14.38 16.24
C ALA A 352 -1.95 13.65 14.93
N LEU A 353 -0.73 13.79 14.37
CA LEU A 353 -0.32 13.11 13.13
C LEU A 353 -0.09 11.61 13.32
N VAL A 354 0.31 11.17 14.51
CA VAL A 354 0.64 9.77 14.81
C VAL A 354 -0.53 9.02 15.46
N ALA A 355 -1.50 9.72 16.03
CA ALA A 355 -2.67 9.11 16.66
C ALA A 355 -3.43 8.12 15.75
N PRO A 356 -3.60 8.35 14.43
CA PRO A 356 -4.22 7.35 13.57
C PRO A 356 -3.42 6.04 13.54
N THR A 357 -2.09 6.09 13.60
CA THR A 357 -1.25 4.88 13.65
C THR A 357 -1.57 4.04 14.86
N ALA A 358 -1.75 4.67 16.03
CA ALA A 358 -2.15 3.97 17.24
C ALA A 358 -3.58 3.40 17.10
N ALA A 359 -4.52 4.18 16.56
CA ALA A 359 -5.89 3.74 16.33
C ALA A 359 -5.96 2.52 15.41
N PHE A 360 -5.30 2.54 14.25
CA PHE A 360 -5.22 1.41 13.32
C PHE A 360 -4.39 0.24 13.86
N SER A 361 -3.52 0.44 14.85
CA SER A 361 -2.78 -0.68 15.46
C SER A 361 -3.60 -1.45 16.50
N VAL A 362 -4.68 -0.86 17.00
CA VAL A 362 -5.51 -1.44 18.06
C VAL A 362 -6.88 -1.86 17.52
N ALA A 363 -7.40 -1.15 16.53
CA ALA A 363 -8.65 -1.51 15.88
C ALA A 363 -8.42 -2.66 14.89
N ILE A 364 -9.38 -3.59 14.83
CA ILE A 364 -9.47 -4.57 13.74
C ILE A 364 -10.31 -3.93 12.64
N THR A 365 -9.67 -3.65 11.51
CA THR A 365 -10.26 -2.92 10.38
C THR A 365 -10.42 -3.77 9.12
N HIS A 366 -9.89 -4.99 9.14
CA HIS A 366 -9.96 -5.96 8.05
C HIS A 366 -11.10 -6.99 8.24
N PRO A 367 -11.53 -7.66 7.15
CA PRO A 367 -12.42 -8.82 7.21
C PRO A 367 -11.93 -9.86 8.21
N ASP A 368 -12.80 -10.31 9.13
CA ASP A 368 -12.47 -11.43 10.03
C ASP A 368 -12.85 -12.77 9.39
N THR A 369 -12.21 -13.06 8.26
CA THR A 369 -12.40 -14.30 7.51
C THR A 369 -12.09 -15.56 8.34
N PRO A 370 -11.05 -15.60 9.20
CA PRO A 370 -10.83 -16.75 10.08
C PRO A 370 -12.02 -17.06 11.00
N ALA A 371 -12.67 -16.03 11.57
CA ALA A 371 -13.87 -16.23 12.38
C ALA A 371 -15.05 -16.69 11.51
N LEU A 372 -15.16 -16.20 10.28
CA LEU A 372 -16.19 -16.62 9.33
C LEU A 372 -16.03 -18.10 8.92
N THR A 373 -14.82 -18.56 8.57
CA THR A 373 -14.59 -19.97 8.20
C THR A 373 -14.80 -20.88 9.40
N ALA A 374 -14.31 -20.52 10.59
CA ALA A 374 -14.61 -21.26 11.83
C ALA A 374 -16.11 -21.30 12.18
N TYR A 375 -16.89 -20.32 11.70
CA TYR A 375 -18.35 -20.34 11.81
C TYR A 375 -18.99 -21.32 10.82
N LEU A 376 -18.47 -21.41 9.60
CA LEU A 376 -18.97 -22.29 8.54
C LEU A 376 -18.63 -23.76 8.80
N GLU A 377 -17.38 -24.07 9.18
CA GLU A 377 -16.85 -25.44 9.38
C GLU A 377 -17.82 -26.41 10.08
N PRO A 378 -18.39 -26.14 11.28
CA PRO A 378 -19.30 -27.08 11.94
C PRO A 378 -20.72 -27.13 11.35
N ARG A 379 -21.05 -26.25 10.41
CA ARG A 379 -22.38 -26.11 9.78
C ARG A 379 -22.39 -26.57 8.33
N PHE A 380 -21.21 -26.69 7.73
CA PHE A 380 -21.03 -27.00 6.33
C PHE A 380 -21.23 -28.49 6.08
N ASN A 381 -22.03 -28.83 5.07
CA ASN A 381 -22.25 -30.21 4.61
C ASN A 381 -21.80 -30.35 3.14
N GLU A 382 -21.56 -31.58 2.69
CA GLU A 382 -21.12 -31.87 1.30
C GLU A 382 -22.10 -31.40 0.21
N ASN A 383 -23.37 -31.18 0.55
CA ASN A 383 -24.37 -30.69 -0.39
C ASN A 383 -24.50 -29.16 -0.39
N ASP A 384 -23.84 -28.47 0.55
CA ASP A 384 -23.92 -27.03 0.72
C ASP A 384 -23.02 -26.31 -0.30
N PHE A 385 -23.27 -25.02 -0.49
CA PHE A 385 -22.58 -24.20 -1.48
C PHE A 385 -22.18 -22.85 -0.89
N ILE A 386 -20.92 -22.44 -1.11
CA ILE A 386 -20.44 -21.12 -0.70
C ILE A 386 -20.40 -20.21 -1.93
N TRP A 387 -21.34 -19.29 -1.98
CA TRP A 387 -21.38 -18.24 -2.98
C TRP A 387 -20.56 -17.03 -2.49
N ALA A 388 -19.32 -16.92 -2.94
CA ALA A 388 -18.47 -15.79 -2.60
C ALA A 388 -18.67 -14.60 -3.54
N SER A 389 -18.54 -13.39 -3.02
CA SER A 389 -18.26 -12.19 -3.82
C SER A 389 -16.90 -12.34 -4.52
N ALA A 390 -16.71 -11.64 -5.65
CA ALA A 390 -15.41 -11.61 -6.32
C ALA A 390 -14.30 -10.99 -5.43
N GLY A 391 -14.67 -10.10 -4.50
CA GLY A 391 -13.71 -9.51 -3.57
C GLY A 391 -13.21 -10.49 -2.52
N ASP A 392 -14.11 -11.36 -2.04
CA ASP A 392 -13.84 -12.22 -0.88
C ASP A 392 -13.45 -13.65 -1.26
N TYR A 393 -13.62 -14.03 -2.52
CA TYR A 393 -13.27 -15.37 -3.01
C TYR A 393 -11.84 -15.80 -2.66
N LEU A 394 -10.85 -14.93 -2.87
CA LEU A 394 -9.45 -15.25 -2.56
C LEU A 394 -9.18 -15.35 -1.05
N LEU A 395 -9.95 -14.65 -0.22
CA LEU A 395 -9.86 -14.79 1.24
C LEU A 395 -10.33 -16.16 1.69
N LEU A 396 -11.44 -16.65 1.12
CA LEU A 396 -11.96 -18.00 1.39
C LEU A 396 -11.03 -19.09 0.82
N LEU A 397 -10.38 -18.86 -0.32
CA LEU A 397 -9.35 -19.78 -0.83
C LEU A 397 -8.10 -19.86 0.07
N TYR A 398 -7.77 -18.78 0.78
CA TYR A 398 -6.63 -18.76 1.68
C TYR A 398 -6.95 -19.37 3.05
N TYR A 399 -8.08 -19.00 3.65
CA TYR A 399 -8.44 -19.40 5.02
C TYR A 399 -9.29 -20.66 5.10
N GLY A 400 -10.06 -20.96 4.07
CA GLY A 400 -11.01 -22.07 4.11
C GLY A 400 -10.32 -23.43 4.05
N ASP A 401 -10.98 -24.43 4.63
CA ASP A 401 -10.50 -25.81 4.61
C ASP A 401 -10.61 -26.46 3.21
N ALA A 402 -10.35 -27.76 3.10
CA ALA A 402 -10.44 -28.44 1.80
C ALA A 402 -11.87 -28.48 1.24
N ASP A 403 -12.86 -28.69 2.10
CA ASP A 403 -14.27 -28.85 1.71
C ASP A 403 -14.88 -27.49 1.40
N GLU A 404 -14.65 -26.48 2.25
CA GLU A 404 -15.07 -25.10 2.00
C GLU A 404 -14.51 -24.60 0.65
N ARG A 405 -13.23 -24.82 0.38
CA ARG A 405 -12.61 -24.38 -0.89
C ARG A 405 -13.15 -25.12 -2.10
N ALA A 406 -13.47 -26.40 -1.97
CA ALA A 406 -14.05 -27.20 -3.05
C ALA A 406 -15.46 -26.73 -3.44
N HIS A 407 -16.21 -26.17 -2.47
CA HIS A 407 -17.59 -25.71 -2.66
C HIS A 407 -17.74 -24.19 -2.74
N THR A 408 -16.62 -23.45 -2.69
CA THR A 408 -16.62 -22.00 -2.87
C THR A 408 -16.51 -21.65 -4.34
N GLN A 409 -17.49 -20.92 -4.85
CA GLN A 409 -17.47 -20.35 -6.21
C GLN A 409 -18.07 -18.96 -6.24
N VAL A 410 -17.74 -18.20 -7.28
CA VAL A 410 -18.40 -16.94 -7.59
C VAL A 410 -19.48 -17.20 -8.64
N VAL A 411 -20.73 -16.91 -8.31
CA VAL A 411 -21.85 -17.01 -9.26
C VAL A 411 -21.83 -15.80 -10.20
N ALA A 412 -21.18 -15.95 -11.35
CA ALA A 412 -21.04 -14.92 -12.38
C ALA A 412 -20.62 -15.53 -13.73
N HIS A 413 -21.00 -14.90 -14.84
CA HIS A 413 -20.49 -15.24 -16.16
C HIS A 413 -19.08 -14.71 -16.41
N HIS A 414 -18.74 -13.58 -15.82
CA HIS A 414 -17.44 -12.93 -15.94
C HIS A 414 -17.17 -12.08 -14.69
N ILE A 415 -15.89 -11.95 -14.34
CA ILE A 415 -15.42 -11.09 -13.25
C ILE A 415 -14.40 -10.12 -13.84
N ALA A 416 -14.39 -8.89 -13.35
CA ALA A 416 -13.39 -7.92 -13.73
C ALA A 416 -11.99 -8.37 -13.28
N TRP A 417 -11.00 -8.24 -14.17
CA TRP A 417 -9.64 -8.74 -13.95
C TRP A 417 -8.99 -8.22 -12.65
N PHE A 418 -9.33 -6.99 -12.22
CA PHE A 418 -8.74 -6.33 -11.06
C PHE A 418 -9.07 -7.00 -9.72
N TRP A 419 -9.95 -8.00 -9.70
CA TRP A 419 -10.15 -8.89 -8.56
C TRP A 419 -9.08 -9.99 -8.45
N GLY A 420 -8.01 -9.90 -9.24
CA GLY A 420 -6.90 -10.84 -9.21
C GLY A 420 -7.27 -12.19 -9.82
N THR A 421 -8.02 -12.19 -10.92
CA THR A 421 -8.52 -13.42 -11.56
C THR A 421 -7.40 -14.37 -12.04
N ALA A 422 -6.17 -13.88 -12.19
CA ALA A 422 -4.99 -14.74 -12.41
C ALA A 422 -4.71 -15.72 -11.25
N ALA A 423 -5.22 -15.42 -10.05
CA ALA A 423 -5.16 -16.30 -8.88
C ALA A 423 -6.37 -17.26 -8.77
N TYR A 424 -7.34 -17.19 -9.66
CA TYR A 424 -8.53 -18.03 -9.59
C TYR A 424 -8.25 -19.39 -10.25
N PRO A 425 -8.68 -20.52 -9.65
CA PRO A 425 -8.66 -21.81 -10.32
C PRO A 425 -9.69 -21.84 -11.48
N PRO A 426 -9.54 -22.75 -12.46
CA PRO A 426 -10.42 -22.80 -13.63
C PRO A 426 -11.92 -22.97 -13.34
N ASN A 427 -12.27 -23.57 -12.20
CA ASN A 427 -13.64 -23.82 -11.74
C ASN A 427 -14.14 -22.80 -10.72
N ALA A 428 -13.47 -21.64 -10.57
CA ALA A 428 -13.86 -20.60 -9.62
C ALA A 428 -15.20 -19.93 -9.94
N LEU A 429 -15.60 -19.95 -11.21
CA LEU A 429 -16.79 -19.30 -11.73
C LEU A 429 -17.86 -20.33 -12.05
N THR A 430 -19.10 -20.02 -11.66
CA THR A 430 -20.29 -20.75 -12.14
C THR A 430 -21.33 -19.74 -12.62
N PRO A 431 -21.96 -19.94 -13.80
CA PRO A 431 -22.99 -19.00 -14.27
C PRO A 431 -24.27 -19.07 -13.42
N ASP A 432 -24.58 -20.25 -12.90
CA ASP A 432 -25.79 -20.57 -12.15
C ASP A 432 -25.46 -21.33 -10.87
N PHE A 433 -26.41 -21.39 -9.94
CA PHE A 433 -26.26 -22.21 -8.74
C PHE A 433 -26.11 -23.70 -9.10
N PRO A 434 -25.20 -24.44 -8.44
CA PRO A 434 -25.01 -25.87 -8.72
C PRO A 434 -26.31 -26.66 -8.56
N ALA A 435 -26.69 -27.39 -9.60
CA ALA A 435 -27.92 -28.19 -9.60
C ALA A 435 -27.92 -29.26 -8.48
N SER A 436 -26.73 -29.78 -8.13
CA SER A 436 -26.55 -30.73 -7.01
C SER A 436 -27.04 -30.13 -5.70
N THR A 437 -26.59 -28.93 -5.35
CA THR A 437 -26.99 -28.20 -4.14
C THR A 437 -28.50 -27.99 -4.10
N ILE A 438 -29.09 -27.51 -5.20
CA ILE A 438 -30.54 -27.22 -5.25
C ILE A 438 -31.39 -28.50 -5.16
N GLN A 439 -31.01 -29.55 -5.89
CA GLN A 439 -31.78 -30.80 -5.92
C GLN A 439 -31.70 -31.58 -4.61
N GLN A 440 -30.58 -31.48 -3.89
CA GLN A 440 -30.37 -32.14 -2.60
C GLN A 440 -30.87 -31.30 -1.41
N GLY A 441 -31.39 -30.09 -1.66
CA GLY A 441 -31.85 -29.18 -0.62
C GLY A 441 -30.71 -28.65 0.26
N GLY A 442 -29.51 -28.53 -0.30
CA GLY A 442 -28.34 -27.99 0.39
C GLY A 442 -28.50 -26.50 0.72
N THR A 443 -27.77 -26.03 1.71
CA THR A 443 -27.75 -24.63 2.15
C THR A 443 -26.80 -23.80 1.31
N ILE A 444 -27.18 -22.56 1.00
CA ILE A 444 -26.34 -21.61 0.28
C ILE A 444 -25.85 -20.54 1.24
N TYR A 445 -24.52 -20.44 1.38
CA TYR A 445 -23.85 -19.42 2.16
C TYR A 445 -23.34 -18.33 1.22
N TRP A 446 -24.02 -17.19 1.19
CA TRP A 446 -23.54 -16.03 0.43
C TRP A 446 -22.61 -15.20 1.28
N VAL A 447 -21.36 -15.04 0.85
CA VAL A 447 -20.31 -14.31 1.56
C VAL A 447 -19.96 -13.03 0.79
N ASP A 448 -20.14 -11.89 1.44
CA ASP A 448 -19.85 -10.56 0.86
C ASP A 448 -19.60 -9.53 1.97
N ASP A 449 -19.26 -8.32 1.56
CA ASP A 449 -19.01 -7.18 2.43
C ASP A 449 -20.21 -6.73 3.26
N ALA A 450 -19.90 -6.23 4.46
CA ALA A 450 -20.87 -5.57 5.32
C ALA A 450 -21.48 -4.35 4.62
N GLY A 451 -22.82 -4.35 4.51
CA GLY A 451 -23.58 -3.25 3.91
C GLY A 451 -23.82 -3.38 2.41
N HIS A 452 -23.34 -4.45 1.76
CA HIS A 452 -23.79 -4.80 0.43
C HIS A 452 -25.23 -5.31 0.43
N LYS A 453 -25.93 -5.10 -0.68
CA LYS A 453 -27.32 -5.52 -0.83
C LYS A 453 -27.37 -7.04 -0.99
N LEU A 454 -28.20 -7.69 -0.16
CA LEU A 454 -28.46 -9.13 -0.27
C LEU A 454 -28.88 -9.50 -1.70
N PRO A 455 -28.35 -10.60 -2.24
CA PRO A 455 -28.68 -11.05 -3.57
C PRO A 455 -30.06 -11.70 -3.58
N VAL A 456 -30.56 -11.97 -4.78
CA VAL A 456 -31.75 -12.80 -4.96
C VAL A 456 -31.31 -14.27 -4.91
N PRO A 457 -31.78 -15.07 -3.93
CA PRO A 457 -31.48 -16.50 -3.89
C PRO A 457 -32.24 -17.25 -4.99
N PRO A 458 -31.88 -18.52 -5.27
CA PRO A 458 -32.67 -19.35 -6.18
C PRO A 458 -34.11 -19.52 -5.69
N SER A 459 -35.03 -19.77 -6.62
CA SER A 459 -36.45 -19.97 -6.30
C SER A 459 -36.64 -21.08 -5.26
N GLY A 460 -37.48 -20.83 -4.25
CA GLY A 460 -37.73 -21.79 -3.16
C GLY A 460 -36.68 -21.78 -2.06
N TYR A 461 -35.83 -20.76 -1.99
CA TYR A 461 -34.91 -20.53 -0.87
C TYR A 461 -35.26 -19.23 -0.14
N ASP A 462 -35.23 -19.29 1.19
CA ASP A 462 -35.46 -18.13 2.06
C ASP A 462 -34.21 -17.79 2.87
N LEU A 463 -34.01 -16.50 3.13
CA LEU A 463 -32.99 -16.03 4.06
C LEU A 463 -33.33 -16.55 5.47
N ARG A 464 -32.44 -17.37 6.03
CA ARG A 464 -32.57 -17.90 7.40
C ARG A 464 -31.79 -17.09 8.40
N ARG A 465 -30.61 -16.61 8.01
CA ARG A 465 -29.70 -15.90 8.91
C ARG A 465 -28.79 -14.95 8.14
N TYR A 466 -28.34 -13.90 8.82
CA TYR A 466 -27.33 -12.98 8.36
C TYR A 466 -26.41 -12.63 9.54
N ASP A 467 -25.16 -13.06 9.46
CA ASP A 467 -24.14 -12.82 10.50
C ASP A 467 -22.95 -12.08 9.90
N CYS A 468 -22.32 -11.21 10.69
CA CYS A 468 -21.16 -10.42 10.27
C CYS A 468 -19.98 -10.62 11.23
N PHE A 469 -18.80 -10.75 10.64
CA PHE A 469 -17.50 -10.93 11.29
C PHE A 469 -16.62 -9.72 10.92
N ASN A 470 -16.77 -8.65 11.68
CA ASN A 470 -16.26 -7.32 11.37
C ASN A 470 -16.80 -6.77 10.02
N THR A 471 -16.00 -6.77 8.96
CA THR A 471 -16.38 -6.20 7.65
C THR A 471 -16.84 -7.23 6.63
N ILE A 472 -16.76 -8.54 6.93
CA ILE A 472 -17.27 -9.61 6.07
C ILE A 472 -18.51 -10.26 6.69
N CYS A 473 -19.52 -10.57 5.89
CA CYS A 473 -20.78 -11.14 6.34
C CYS A 473 -21.16 -12.39 5.56
N VAL A 474 -21.98 -13.23 6.17
CA VAL A 474 -22.56 -14.41 5.55
C VAL A 474 -24.08 -14.39 5.67
N ALA A 475 -24.76 -14.52 4.54
CA ALA A 475 -26.19 -14.76 4.46
C ALA A 475 -26.45 -16.24 4.22
N THR A 476 -27.23 -16.88 5.08
CA THR A 476 -27.59 -18.29 4.97
C THR A 476 -28.97 -18.42 4.32
N PHE A 477 -29.02 -19.04 3.16
CA PHE A 477 -30.26 -19.36 2.46
C PHE A 477 -30.50 -20.86 2.50
N SER A 478 -31.71 -21.28 2.90
CA SER A 478 -32.09 -22.70 2.93
C SER A 478 -33.44 -22.89 2.25
N PRO A 479 -33.76 -24.11 1.79
CA PRO A 479 -35.05 -24.39 1.17
C PRO A 479 -36.23 -23.89 2.03
N SER A 480 -37.22 -23.29 1.38
CA SER A 480 -38.47 -22.88 2.02
C SER A 480 -39.16 -24.11 2.61
N PRO A 481 -39.80 -23.98 3.79
CA PRO A 481 -40.59 -25.09 4.31
C PRO A 481 -41.74 -25.37 3.32
N PRO A 482 -42.14 -26.65 3.15
CA PRO A 482 -43.26 -27.01 2.29
C PRO A 482 -44.60 -26.42 2.74
#